data_AF-A0AAD8MEI9-F1
#
_entry.id   AF-A0AAD8MEI9-F1
#
_cell.length_a   1.000
_cell.length_b   1.000
_cell.length_c   1.000
_cell.angle_alpha   90.00
_cell.angle_beta   90.00
_cell.angle_gamma   90.00
#
_symmetry.space_group_name_H-M   'P 1'
#
loop_
_entity.id
_entity.type
_entity.pdbx_description
1 polymer ?
#
loop_
_entity_poly.entity_id
_entity_poly.type
_entity_poly.pdbx_seq_one_letter_code
_entity_poly.pdbx_strand_id
1 'polypeptide(L)'
;MTLSDTMAKPRLKIKFCRKNIQPSSLCTTAASCWTPAIDIQLSPKKALRVAMLKKRFAGTILKAKHKTLFDHVHKVDPVNFRQEKEKLERQQQEEKERIENQIRAAKVASSLKAQEELRLRREREREAARIAIQKMEKTVEIEDNMKVLKELEMVLFKARQGNRFGNIMEQIGLFLKNDYMDYEDEEDEQFLQDWEEGQICN
;
A
#
# COMPACT_ATOMS: atom_id res chain seq x y z
N MET A 1 14.96 3.48 40.31
CA MET A 1 13.83 2.61 40.65
C MET A 1 12.59 3.11 39.91
N THR A 2 12.16 2.30 38.93
CA THR A 2 10.85 2.17 38.27
C THR A 2 9.86 3.36 38.29
N LEU A 3 9.73 4.05 37.16
CA LEU A 3 8.47 4.70 36.75
C LEU A 3 7.90 3.87 35.60
N SER A 4 6.90 3.06 35.91
CA SER A 4 6.16 2.23 34.97
C SER A 4 4.97 3.00 34.43
N ASP A 5 5.15 3.67 33.28
CA ASP A 5 4.04 4.28 32.55
C ASP A 5 3.28 3.21 31.78
N THR A 6 2.14 2.80 32.34
CA THR A 6 1.14 1.97 31.69
C THR A 6 0.41 2.79 30.62
N MET A 7 0.81 2.65 29.36
CA MET A 7 0.12 3.23 28.21
C MET A 7 -1.27 2.60 28.02
N ALA A 8 -2.32 3.34 28.39
CA ALA A 8 -3.70 2.99 28.09
C ALA A 8 -3.95 3.13 26.56
N LYS A 9 -4.18 2.00 25.88
CA LYS A 9 -4.57 1.97 24.46
C LYS A 9 -5.96 2.60 24.26
N PRO A 10 -6.14 3.59 23.35
CA PRO A 10 -7.46 4.12 23.06
C PRO A 10 -8.28 3.07 22.29
N ARG A 11 -9.39 2.62 22.88
CA ARG A 11 -10.40 1.81 22.18
C ARG A 11 -11.12 2.68 21.15
N LEU A 12 -10.78 2.52 19.88
CA LEU A 12 -11.58 3.00 18.75
C LEU A 12 -12.97 2.35 18.83
N LYS A 13 -13.97 3.12 19.29
CA LYS A 13 -15.38 2.75 19.18
C LYS A 13 -15.79 2.93 17.72
N ILE A 14 -15.67 1.86 16.94
CA ILE A 14 -16.30 1.77 15.63
C ILE A 14 -17.82 1.82 15.87
N LYS A 15 -18.42 3.00 15.67
CA LYS A 15 -19.88 3.12 15.60
C LYS A 15 -20.31 2.45 14.30
N PHE A 16 -20.74 1.21 14.40
CA PHE A 16 -21.48 0.57 13.33
C PHE A 16 -22.84 1.28 13.24
N CYS A 17 -22.98 2.24 12.31
CA CYS A 17 -24.28 2.72 11.89
C CYS A 17 -25.00 1.58 11.17
N ARG A 18 -25.61 0.69 11.97
CA ARG A 18 -26.56 -0.30 11.49
C ARG A 18 -27.75 0.48 10.95
N LYS A 19 -27.85 0.62 9.63
CA LYS A 19 -29.07 1.14 8.99
C LYS A 19 -30.22 0.31 9.54
N ASN A 20 -31.12 0.99 10.23
CA ASN A 20 -32.28 0.41 10.88
C ASN A 20 -33.25 -0.05 9.79
N ILE A 21 -33.11 -1.30 9.35
CA ILE A 21 -34.13 -1.97 8.55
C ILE A 21 -35.06 -2.60 9.58
N GLN A 22 -36.19 -1.93 9.79
CA GLN A 22 -37.29 -2.47 10.58
C GLN A 22 -37.75 -3.78 9.92
N PRO A 23 -37.71 -4.93 10.59
CA PRO A 23 -38.35 -6.12 10.10
C PRO A 23 -39.84 -5.98 10.41
N SER A 24 -40.66 -5.70 9.39
CA SER A 24 -42.08 -5.93 9.52
C SER A 24 -42.30 -7.44 9.76
N SER A 25 -42.79 -7.72 10.96
CA SER A 25 -43.29 -9.01 11.41
C SER A 25 -44.29 -9.62 10.44
N LEU A 26 -44.24 -10.95 10.28
CA LEU A 26 -45.37 -11.92 10.24
C LEU A 26 -44.87 -13.18 9.52
N CYS A 27 -44.57 -14.26 10.25
CA CYS A 27 -45.49 -15.30 10.72
C CYS A 27 -45.43 -16.51 9.77
N THR A 28 -44.69 -17.54 10.20
CA THR A 28 -44.72 -18.87 9.60
C THR A 28 -46.03 -19.54 10.03
N THR A 29 -47.04 -19.50 9.17
CA THR A 29 -48.14 -20.46 9.20
C THR A 29 -48.19 -21.18 7.86
N ALA A 30 -48.25 -22.50 7.95
CA ALA A 30 -48.41 -23.40 6.81
C ALA A 30 -49.76 -23.15 6.12
N ALA A 31 -49.80 -23.49 4.83
CA ALA A 31 -50.94 -23.48 3.90
C ALA A 31 -51.12 -22.23 3.00
N SER A 32 -50.72 -22.44 1.74
CA SER A 32 -51.21 -21.83 0.50
C SER A 32 -51.53 -20.33 0.46
N CYS A 33 -50.65 -19.54 -0.17
CA CYS A 33 -51.10 -18.47 -1.07
C CYS A 33 -49.94 -18.05 -1.99
N TRP A 34 -49.99 -18.48 -3.25
CA TRP A 34 -48.99 -18.11 -4.24
C TRP A 34 -48.99 -16.61 -4.52
N THR A 35 -47.80 -16.04 -4.39
CA THR A 35 -47.37 -14.67 -4.74
C THR A 35 -48.17 -13.51 -4.12
N PRO A 36 -47.45 -12.69 -3.36
CA PRO A 36 -47.30 -11.30 -3.72
C PRO A 36 -45.91 -11.10 -4.32
N ALA A 37 -45.78 -10.11 -5.20
CA ALA A 37 -44.50 -9.51 -5.55
C ALA A 37 -43.89 -8.91 -4.29
N ILE A 38 -43.32 -9.75 -3.42
CA ILE A 38 -42.47 -9.28 -2.35
C ILE A 38 -41.26 -8.76 -3.09
N ASP A 39 -41.13 -7.43 -3.17
CA ASP A 39 -39.91 -6.77 -3.58
C ASP A 39 -38.87 -6.99 -2.47
N ILE A 40 -38.45 -8.25 -2.35
CA ILE A 40 -37.41 -8.66 -1.42
C ILE A 40 -36.17 -7.97 -1.95
N GLN A 41 -35.65 -7.01 -1.17
CA GLN A 41 -34.41 -6.33 -1.50
C GLN A 41 -33.26 -7.36 -1.42
N LEU A 42 -33.01 -8.05 -2.53
CA LEU A 42 -32.04 -9.13 -2.62
C LEU A 42 -30.63 -8.56 -2.80
N SER A 43 -29.64 -9.25 -2.22
CA SER A 43 -28.24 -9.02 -2.58
C SER A 43 -28.05 -9.15 -4.10
N PRO A 44 -27.21 -8.33 -4.75
CA PRO A 44 -27.09 -8.32 -6.22
C PRO A 44 -26.85 -9.70 -6.86
N LYS A 45 -26.01 -10.53 -6.23
CA LYS A 45 -25.77 -11.93 -6.69
C LYS A 45 -27.03 -12.80 -6.61
N LYS A 46 -27.82 -12.64 -5.55
CA LYS A 46 -29.10 -13.35 -5.38
C LYS A 46 -30.13 -12.86 -6.38
N ALA A 47 -30.21 -11.54 -6.60
CA ALA A 47 -31.08 -10.94 -7.61
C ALA A 47 -30.76 -11.48 -9.01
N LEU A 48 -29.48 -11.53 -9.39
CA LEU A 48 -29.06 -12.10 -10.67
C LEU A 48 -29.45 -13.58 -10.79
N ARG A 49 -29.23 -14.37 -9.72
CA ARG A 49 -29.64 -15.78 -9.69
C ARG A 49 -31.14 -15.94 -9.89
N VAL A 50 -31.95 -15.15 -9.21
CA VAL A 50 -33.40 -15.16 -9.34
C VAL A 50 -33.81 -14.80 -10.77
N ALA A 51 -33.27 -13.72 -11.36
CA ALA A 51 -33.57 -13.33 -12.74
C ALA A 51 -33.20 -14.43 -13.75
N MET A 52 -32.04 -15.09 -13.57
CA MET A 52 -31.68 -16.23 -14.41
C MET A 52 -32.65 -17.40 -14.27
N LEU A 53 -33.09 -17.72 -13.06
CA LEU A 53 -34.07 -18.79 -12.82
C LEU A 53 -35.43 -18.44 -13.44
N LYS A 54 -35.91 -17.21 -13.25
CA LYS A 54 -37.14 -16.74 -13.90
C LYS A 54 -37.03 -16.84 -15.42
N LYS A 55 -35.94 -16.40 -16.04
CA LYS A 55 -35.70 -16.56 -17.49
C LYS A 55 -35.74 -18.04 -17.92
N ARG A 56 -35.05 -18.93 -17.20
CA ARG A 56 -34.99 -20.37 -17.53
C ARG A 56 -36.36 -21.05 -17.47
N PHE A 57 -37.17 -20.70 -16.48
CA PHE A 57 -38.46 -21.36 -16.25
C PHE A 57 -39.67 -20.62 -16.83
N ALA A 58 -39.49 -19.41 -17.38
CA ALA A 58 -40.57 -18.59 -17.93
C ALA A 58 -41.45 -19.34 -18.92
N GLY A 59 -40.85 -19.99 -19.93
CA GLY A 59 -41.60 -20.73 -20.95
C GLY A 59 -42.33 -21.95 -20.39
N THR A 60 -41.74 -22.65 -19.43
CA THR A 60 -42.35 -23.82 -18.78
C THR A 60 -43.55 -23.42 -17.94
N ILE A 61 -43.42 -22.33 -17.18
CA ILE A 61 -44.51 -21.77 -16.37
C ILE A 61 -45.64 -21.29 -17.28
N LEU A 62 -45.33 -20.56 -18.35
CA LEU A 62 -46.32 -20.10 -19.32
C LEU A 62 -47.08 -21.28 -19.94
N LYS A 63 -46.36 -22.33 -20.37
CA LYS A 63 -46.96 -23.55 -20.94
C LYS A 63 -47.84 -24.29 -19.92
N ALA A 64 -47.42 -24.37 -18.66
CA ALA A 64 -48.21 -25.00 -17.60
C ALA A 64 -49.51 -24.24 -17.32
N LYS A 65 -49.44 -22.91 -17.21
CA LYS A 65 -50.61 -22.04 -17.01
C LYS A 65 -51.63 -22.18 -18.13
N HIS A 66 -51.18 -22.17 -19.38
CA HIS A 66 -52.04 -22.33 -20.55
C HIS A 66 -52.72 -23.70 -20.60
N LYS A 67 -52.06 -24.77 -20.14
CA LYS A 67 -52.70 -26.08 -19.99
C LYS A 67 -53.80 -26.04 -18.92
N THR A 68 -53.44 -25.68 -17.68
CA THR A 68 -54.38 -25.67 -16.55
C THR A 68 -55.61 -24.77 -16.74
N LEU A 69 -55.49 -23.67 -17.50
CA LEU A 69 -56.57 -22.72 -17.74
C LEU A 69 -57.52 -23.13 -18.88
N PHE A 70 -57.04 -23.93 -19.84
CA PHE A 70 -57.79 -24.25 -21.07
C PHE A 70 -58.00 -25.76 -21.28
N ASP A 71 -57.83 -26.55 -20.22
CA ASP A 71 -58.11 -28.00 -20.22
C ASP A 71 -59.58 -28.33 -20.53
N HIS A 72 -60.48 -27.33 -20.60
CA HIS A 72 -61.90 -27.50 -20.90
C HIS A 72 -62.26 -26.69 -22.17
N VAL A 73 -62.31 -27.38 -23.31
CA VAL A 73 -63.05 -27.03 -24.55
C VAL A 73 -62.49 -25.92 -25.47
N HIS A 74 -61.78 -24.88 -25.01
CA HIS A 74 -61.27 -23.82 -25.90
C HIS A 74 -59.76 -23.91 -26.18
N LYS A 75 -59.40 -24.28 -27.41
CA LYS A 75 -58.01 -24.18 -27.90
C LYS A 75 -57.55 -22.72 -27.85
N VAL A 76 -56.51 -22.43 -27.08
CA VAL A 76 -55.80 -21.14 -27.11
C VAL A 76 -55.31 -20.88 -28.52
N ASP A 77 -55.54 -19.67 -29.02
CA ASP A 77 -55.04 -19.24 -30.32
C ASP A 77 -53.50 -19.35 -30.34
N PRO A 78 -52.91 -20.20 -31.22
CA PRO A 78 -51.48 -20.41 -31.29
C PRO A 78 -50.68 -19.13 -31.59
N VAL A 79 -51.31 -18.12 -32.23
CA VAL A 79 -50.66 -16.83 -32.51
C VAL A 79 -50.48 -16.03 -31.22
N ASN A 80 -51.51 -15.95 -30.38
CA ASN A 80 -51.47 -15.23 -29.10
C ASN A 80 -50.46 -15.87 -28.13
N PHE A 81 -50.40 -17.20 -28.09
CA PHE A 81 -49.40 -17.91 -27.27
C PHE A 81 -47.96 -17.56 -27.68
N ARG A 82 -47.69 -17.46 -28.99
CA ARG A 82 -46.36 -17.05 -29.48
C ARG A 82 -46.02 -15.63 -29.07
N GLN A 83 -46.96 -14.70 -29.21
CA GLN A 83 -46.77 -13.30 -28.83
C GLN A 83 -46.54 -13.14 -27.32
N GLU A 84 -47.30 -13.83 -26.48
CA GLU A 84 -47.15 -13.77 -25.02
C GLU A 84 -45.80 -14.36 -24.58
N LYS A 85 -45.40 -15.48 -25.17
CA LYS A 85 -44.09 -16.08 -24.92
C LYS A 85 -42.95 -15.11 -25.27
N GLU A 86 -43.03 -14.47 -26.42
CA GLU A 86 -42.01 -13.51 -26.86
C GLU A 86 -41.95 -12.29 -25.93
N LYS A 87 -43.10 -11.71 -25.56
CA LYS A 87 -43.16 -10.59 -24.60
C LYS A 87 -42.54 -10.96 -23.26
N LEU A 88 -42.87 -12.14 -22.73
CA LEU A 88 -42.32 -12.61 -21.47
C LEU A 88 -40.80 -12.83 -21.56
N GLU A 89 -40.30 -13.39 -22.66
CA GLU A 89 -38.87 -13.60 -22.87
C GLU A 89 -38.09 -12.28 -22.90
N ARG A 90 -38.61 -11.26 -23.61
CA ARG A 90 -38.02 -9.92 -23.63
C ARG A 90 -37.93 -9.32 -22.22
N GLN A 91 -39.03 -9.36 -21.46
CA GLN A 91 -39.06 -8.85 -20.08
C GLN A 91 -38.02 -9.53 -19.18
N GLN A 92 -37.90 -10.87 -19.27
CA GLN A 92 -36.92 -11.61 -18.45
C GLN A 92 -35.48 -11.32 -18.86
N GLN A 93 -35.23 -11.06 -20.15
CA GLN A 93 -33.93 -10.67 -20.63
C GLN A 93 -33.55 -9.27 -20.17
N GLU A 94 -34.47 -8.31 -20.27
CA GLU A 94 -34.30 -6.93 -19.80
C GLU A 94 -34.05 -6.88 -18.29
N GLU A 95 -34.83 -7.61 -17.47
CA GLU A 95 -34.65 -7.69 -16.01
C GLU A 95 -33.25 -8.24 -15.67
N LYS A 96 -32.81 -9.29 -16.37
CA LYS A 96 -31.47 -9.87 -16.20
C LYS A 96 -30.38 -8.86 -16.57
N GLU A 97 -30.47 -8.23 -17.72
CA GLU A 97 -29.47 -7.27 -18.20
C GLU A 97 -29.36 -6.05 -17.29
N ARG A 98 -30.50 -5.54 -16.80
CA ARG A 98 -30.53 -4.46 -15.81
C ARG A 98 -29.72 -4.81 -14.56
N ILE A 99 -29.95 -5.99 -14.00
CA ILE A 99 -29.24 -6.44 -12.79
C ILE A 99 -27.75 -6.65 -13.07
N GLU A 100 -27.41 -7.25 -14.21
CA GLU A 100 -26.00 -7.43 -14.59
C GLU A 100 -25.27 -6.10 -14.80
N ASN A 101 -25.91 -5.13 -15.46
CA ASN A 101 -25.36 -3.78 -15.64
C ASN A 101 -25.11 -3.10 -14.30
N GLN A 102 -26.05 -3.21 -13.35
CA GLN A 102 -25.87 -2.68 -12.00
C GLN A 102 -24.68 -3.33 -11.29
N ILE A 103 -24.53 -4.66 -11.38
CA ILE A 103 -23.39 -5.38 -10.79
C ILE A 103 -22.06 -4.94 -11.45
N ARG A 104 -22.03 -4.83 -12.78
CA ARG A 104 -20.86 -4.37 -13.54
C ARG A 104 -20.46 -2.96 -13.13
N ALA A 105 -21.41 -2.02 -13.11
CA ALA A 105 -21.16 -0.64 -12.69
C ALA A 105 -20.62 -0.55 -11.27
N ALA A 106 -21.23 -1.28 -10.32
CA ALA A 106 -20.76 -1.33 -8.94
C ALA A 106 -19.33 -1.90 -8.82
N LYS A 107 -19.02 -2.94 -9.59
CA LYS A 107 -17.68 -3.54 -9.62
C LYS A 107 -16.63 -2.57 -10.17
N VAL A 108 -16.93 -1.87 -11.27
CA VAL A 108 -16.04 -0.86 -11.86
C VAL A 108 -15.81 0.28 -10.87
N ALA A 109 -16.88 0.82 -10.27
CA ALA A 109 -16.77 1.89 -9.28
C ALA A 109 -15.91 1.47 -8.07
N SER A 110 -16.07 0.24 -7.57
CA SER A 110 -15.24 -0.29 -6.48
C SER A 110 -13.76 -0.43 -6.90
N SER A 111 -13.50 -0.87 -8.12
CA SER A 111 -12.13 -1.04 -8.63
C SER A 111 -11.41 0.30 -8.79
N LEU A 112 -12.10 1.32 -9.31
CA LEU A 112 -11.54 2.66 -9.48
C LEU A 112 -11.18 3.28 -8.13
N LYS A 113 -12.05 3.16 -7.13
CA LYS A 113 -11.77 3.63 -5.76
C LYS A 113 -10.55 2.96 -5.15
N ALA A 114 -10.43 1.64 -5.30
CA ALA A 114 -9.25 0.90 -4.82
C ALA A 114 -7.96 1.35 -5.54
N GLN A 115 -8.03 1.59 -6.85
CA GLN A 115 -6.89 2.08 -7.62
C GLN A 115 -6.48 3.51 -7.20
N GLU A 116 -7.44 4.39 -6.97
CA GLU A 116 -7.22 5.75 -6.49
C GLU A 116 -6.60 5.76 -5.09
N GLU A 117 -7.08 4.91 -4.18
CA GLU A 117 -6.49 4.76 -2.85
C GLU A 117 -5.03 4.31 -2.91
N LEU A 118 -4.70 3.36 -3.80
CA LEU A 118 -3.32 2.94 -4.04
C LEU A 118 -2.45 4.04 -4.67
N ARG A 119 -3.00 4.89 -5.54
CA ARG A 119 -2.29 6.06 -6.05
C ARG A 119 -1.99 7.05 -4.92
N LEU A 120 -2.99 7.36 -4.10
CA LEU A 120 -2.84 8.30 -2.99
C LEU A 120 -1.83 7.79 -1.95
N ARG A 121 -1.82 6.49 -1.67
CA ARG A 121 -0.83 5.88 -0.77
C ARG A 121 0.60 6.04 -1.29
N ARG A 122 0.83 5.76 -2.57
CA ARG A 122 2.14 5.96 -3.20
C ARG A 122 2.59 7.41 -3.15
N GLU A 123 1.67 8.35 -3.36
CA GLU A 123 2.01 9.77 -3.31
C GLU A 123 2.39 10.21 -1.89
N ARG A 124 1.66 9.73 -0.87
CA ARG A 124 2.03 9.92 0.54
C ARG A 124 3.41 9.37 0.88
N GLU A 125 3.74 8.17 0.39
CA GLU A 125 5.06 7.57 0.59
C GLU A 125 6.16 8.38 -0.10
N ARG A 126 5.91 8.91 -1.30
CA ARG A 126 6.84 9.81 -2.01
C ARG A 126 7.04 11.13 -1.27
N GLU A 127 5.97 11.73 -0.76
CA GLU A 127 6.05 12.97 0.01
C GLU A 127 6.83 12.78 1.32
N ALA A 128 6.58 11.67 2.02
CA ALA A 128 7.37 11.29 3.19
C ALA A 128 8.86 11.12 2.84
N ALA A 129 9.18 10.51 1.70
CA ALA A 129 10.55 10.37 1.22
C ALA A 129 11.20 11.74 0.91
N ARG A 130 10.49 12.67 0.27
CA ARG A 130 10.98 14.04 0.05
C ARG A 130 11.31 14.74 1.36
N ILE A 131 10.44 14.64 2.35
CA ILE A 131 10.67 15.22 3.69
C ILE A 131 11.87 14.57 4.37
N ALA A 132 12.03 13.24 4.26
CA ALA A 132 13.16 12.53 4.82
C ALA A 132 14.49 12.96 4.18
N ILE A 133 14.53 13.10 2.85
CA ILE A 133 15.70 13.62 2.12
C ILE A 133 16.03 15.04 2.59
N GLN A 134 15.04 15.93 2.66
CA GLN A 134 15.24 17.31 3.11
C GLN A 134 15.78 17.39 4.56
N LYS A 135 15.35 16.48 5.44
CA LYS A 135 15.88 16.39 6.80
C LYS A 135 17.33 15.89 6.81
N MET A 136 17.62 14.86 6.03
CA MET A 136 18.96 14.32 5.88
C MET A 136 19.93 15.38 5.35
N GLU A 137 19.54 16.13 4.31
CA GLU A 137 20.32 17.23 3.74
C GLU A 137 20.72 18.27 4.79
N LYS A 138 19.81 18.62 5.71
CA LYS A 138 20.12 19.55 6.80
C LYS A 138 21.06 18.98 7.85
N THR A 139 21.06 17.66 8.05
CA THR A 139 21.87 17.00 9.09
C THR A 139 23.22 16.51 8.60
N VAL A 140 23.40 16.39 7.28
CA VAL A 140 24.66 15.95 6.69
C VAL A 140 25.47 17.22 6.37
N GLU A 141 26.49 17.49 7.17
CA GLU A 141 27.56 18.41 6.81
C GLU A 141 28.42 17.74 5.73
N ILE A 142 28.19 18.14 4.47
CA ILE A 142 29.10 17.77 3.38
C ILE A 142 30.24 18.78 3.41
N GLU A 143 31.37 18.39 3.99
CA GLU A 143 32.63 19.13 3.90
C GLU A 143 32.93 19.41 2.42
N ASP A 144 33.12 20.69 2.10
CA ASP A 144 33.27 21.16 0.73
C ASP A 144 34.68 20.77 0.26
N ASN A 145 34.88 19.56 -0.25
CA ASN A 145 36.19 19.02 -0.64
C ASN A 145 36.99 19.99 -1.52
N MET A 146 36.31 20.80 -2.34
CA MET A 146 36.91 21.87 -3.14
C MET A 146 37.51 23.00 -2.29
N LYS A 147 36.85 23.42 -1.20
CA LYS A 147 37.42 24.40 -0.25
C LYS A 147 38.63 23.81 0.45
N VAL A 148 38.52 22.57 0.95
CA VAL A 148 39.63 21.88 1.62
C VAL A 148 40.84 21.75 0.68
N LEU A 149 40.63 21.34 -0.57
CA LEU A 149 41.69 21.24 -1.58
C LEU A 149 42.31 22.61 -1.92
N LYS A 150 41.50 23.67 -2.01
CA LYS A 150 41.98 25.02 -2.32
C LYS A 150 42.79 25.63 -1.17
N GLU A 151 42.39 25.36 0.08
CA GLU A 151 43.16 25.74 1.27
C GLU A 151 44.50 25.01 1.32
N LEU A 152 44.51 23.70 1.01
CA LEU A 152 45.72 22.90 0.94
C LEU A 152 46.68 23.37 -0.17
N GLU A 153 46.14 23.67 -1.35
CA GLU A 153 46.92 24.22 -2.48
C GLU A 153 47.53 25.57 -2.12
N MET A 154 46.79 26.44 -1.43
CA MET A 154 47.31 27.72 -0.95
C MET A 154 48.49 27.54 0.03
N VAL A 155 48.41 26.55 0.92
CA VAL A 155 49.51 26.24 1.87
C VAL A 155 50.74 25.75 1.10
N LEU A 156 50.56 24.83 0.15
CA LEU A 156 51.65 24.32 -0.71
C LEU A 156 52.27 25.42 -1.58
N PHE A 157 51.45 26.31 -2.13
CA PHE A 157 51.91 27.43 -2.95
C PHE A 157 52.73 28.44 -2.14
N LYS A 158 52.27 28.82 -0.94
CA LYS A 158 53.00 29.73 -0.04
C LYS A 158 54.31 29.13 0.44
N ALA A 159 54.33 27.83 0.73
CA ALA A 159 55.54 27.09 1.09
C ALA A 159 56.61 27.11 -0.01
N ARG A 160 56.20 26.97 -1.28
CA ARG A 160 57.11 26.97 -2.43
C ARG A 160 57.73 28.34 -2.73
N GLN A 161 57.11 29.42 -2.27
CA GLN A 161 57.62 30.79 -2.42
C GLN A 161 58.63 31.22 -1.34
N GLY A 162 59.12 30.28 -0.50
CA GLY A 162 60.19 30.55 0.46
C GLY A 162 59.73 31.21 1.77
N ASN A 163 58.41 31.34 1.99
CA ASN A 163 57.90 31.65 3.31
C ASN A 163 58.21 30.47 4.23
N ARG A 164 58.84 30.74 5.39
CA ARG A 164 59.15 29.71 6.39
C ARG A 164 57.87 28.91 6.68
N PHE A 165 57.91 27.60 6.43
CA PHE A 165 56.77 26.70 6.62
C PHE A 165 56.09 26.90 7.99
N GLY A 166 56.87 27.17 9.04
CA GLY A 166 56.36 27.48 10.37
C GLY A 166 55.40 28.68 10.43
N ASN A 167 55.73 29.78 9.74
CA ASN A 167 54.89 31.00 9.74
C ASN A 167 53.53 30.76 9.04
N ILE A 168 53.49 29.83 8.07
CA ILE A 168 52.26 29.49 7.33
C ILE A 168 51.37 28.59 8.19
N MET A 169 51.96 27.58 8.85
CA MET A 169 51.25 26.67 9.75
C MET A 169 50.63 27.42 10.92
N GLU A 170 51.35 28.36 11.54
CA GLU A 170 50.82 29.20 12.62
C GLU A 170 49.65 30.09 12.16
N GLN A 171 49.69 30.63 10.93
CA GLN A 171 48.58 31.42 10.37
C GLN A 171 47.30 30.63 10.15
N ILE A 172 47.39 29.31 9.97
CA ILE A 172 46.25 28.40 9.85
C ILE A 172 45.95 27.67 11.17
N GLY A 173 46.57 28.10 12.28
CA GLY A 173 46.32 27.57 13.62
C GLY A 173 46.95 26.19 13.91
N LEU A 174 47.92 25.77 13.09
CA LEU A 174 48.65 24.51 13.25
C LEU A 174 50.04 24.79 13.85
N PHE A 175 50.41 24.05 14.89
CA PHE A 175 51.70 24.19 15.57
C PHE A 175 52.45 22.86 15.56
N LEU A 176 53.77 22.92 15.35
CA LEU A 176 54.62 21.74 15.50
C LEU A 176 54.83 21.48 16.99
N LYS A 177 54.58 20.27 17.46
CA LYS A 177 54.81 19.90 18.85
C LYS A 177 56.33 19.70 19.05
N ASN A 178 56.92 20.38 20.03
CA ASN A 178 58.36 20.33 20.35
C ASN A 178 58.74 19.02 21.08
N ASP A 179 58.44 17.87 20.48
CA ASP A 179 58.73 16.55 21.08
C ASP A 179 60.12 16.02 20.65
N TYR A 180 61.11 16.89 20.39
CA TYR A 180 62.47 16.48 20.06
C TYR A 180 63.49 17.18 20.96
N MET A 181 64.43 16.38 21.49
CA MET A 181 65.65 16.70 22.23
C MET A 181 65.55 16.71 23.78
N ASP A 182 65.57 15.51 24.37
CA ASP A 182 66.05 15.28 25.76
C ASP A 182 67.02 14.07 25.78
N TYR A 183 68.00 14.10 24.88
CA TYR A 183 69.16 13.22 24.94
C TYR A 183 70.40 14.11 24.99
N GLU A 184 70.89 14.41 26.20
CA GLU A 184 72.28 14.81 26.43
C GLU A 184 72.96 13.72 27.29
N ASP A 185 73.86 12.99 26.61
CA ASP A 185 75.20 12.54 27.00
C ASP A 185 75.51 12.05 28.42
N GLU A 186 75.84 10.75 28.56
CA GLU A 186 76.99 10.28 29.36
C GLU A 186 77.74 9.19 28.57
N GLU A 187 79.01 9.46 28.23
CA GLU A 187 80.00 8.45 27.85
C GLU A 187 80.27 7.57 29.08
N ASP A 188 80.09 6.24 28.96
CA ASP A 188 80.82 5.28 29.79
C ASP A 188 81.11 3.98 29.01
N GLU A 189 82.42 3.75 28.91
CA GLU A 189 83.19 2.56 28.58
C GLU A 189 82.49 1.18 28.46
N GLN A 190 82.55 0.62 27.25
CA GLN A 190 83.07 -0.72 26.92
C GLN A 190 82.98 -1.83 27.99
N PHE A 191 82.08 -2.81 27.86
CA PHE A 191 82.34 -4.16 28.37
C PHE A 191 81.68 -5.28 27.55
N LEU A 192 82.55 -6.18 27.07
CA LEU A 192 82.37 -7.60 26.82
C LEU A 192 81.60 -8.11 25.57
N GLN A 193 82.41 -8.70 24.69
CA GLN A 193 82.05 -9.77 23.76
C GLN A 193 81.12 -10.81 24.39
N ASP A 194 80.14 -11.28 23.61
CA ASP A 194 79.97 -12.72 23.46
C ASP A 194 79.52 -13.08 22.04
N TRP A 195 80.15 -14.10 21.51
CA TRP A 195 79.97 -14.67 20.18
C TRP A 195 78.70 -15.51 20.15
N GLU A 196 77.86 -15.34 19.12
CA GLU A 196 77.12 -16.49 18.61
C GLU A 196 76.94 -16.38 17.09
N GLU A 197 77.69 -17.22 16.38
CA GLU A 197 77.65 -17.42 14.94
C GLU A 197 76.30 -18.04 14.54
N GLY A 198 75.38 -17.22 14.03
CA GLY A 198 74.19 -17.69 13.33
C GLY A 198 74.51 -17.99 11.87
N GLN A 199 74.67 -19.28 11.54
CA GLN A 199 74.88 -19.77 10.17
C GLN A 199 73.83 -19.26 9.18
N ILE A 200 74.29 -18.73 8.05
CA ILE A 200 73.47 -18.49 6.85
C ILE A 200 73.23 -19.84 6.18
N CYS A 201 71.98 -20.31 6.21
CA CYS A 201 71.54 -21.40 5.34
C CYS A 201 71.25 -20.84 3.95
N ASN A 202 71.90 -21.40 2.93
CA ASN A 202 71.57 -21.23 1.51
C ASN A 202 70.21 -21.84 1.16
#